data_AF-A0A3A0DRN7-F1
#
_entry.id   AF-A0A3A0DRN7-F1
#
_cell.length_a   1.000
_cell.length_b   1.000
_cell.length_c   1.000
_cell.angle_alpha   90.00
_cell.angle_beta   90.00
_cell.angle_gamma   90.00
#
_symmetry.space_group_name_H-M   'P 1'
#
loop_
_entity.id
_entity.type
_entity.pdbx_description
1 polymer ?
#
loop_
_entity_poly.entity_id
_entity_poly.type
_entity_poly.pdbx_seq_one_letter_code
_entity_poly.pdbx_strand_id
1 'polypeptide(L)' 'MPTSLRIVTFNLENLDDKPGQSPTLADRIAVMRPQLLRLRADVLCFQEVNGQEQ' A
#
# COMPACT_ATOMS: atom_id res chain seq x y z
N MET A 1 22.74 24.08 -2.47
CA MET A 1 21.80 23.50 -1.47
C MET A 1 21.53 22.07 -1.90
N PRO A 2 21.82 21.05 -1.08
CA PRO A 2 21.45 19.67 -1.42
C PRO A 2 19.93 19.49 -1.34
N THR A 3 19.36 18.78 -2.31
CA THR A 3 17.95 18.38 -2.29
C THR A 3 17.80 17.13 -1.45
N SER A 4 16.90 17.15 -0.46
CA SER A 4 16.54 15.95 0.32
C SER A 4 15.39 15.22 -0.37
N LEU A 5 15.49 13.89 -0.46
CA LEU A 5 14.47 13.03 -1.06
C LEU A 5 14.23 11.83 -0.13
N ARG A 6 12.98 11.61 0.28
CA ARG A 6 12.55 10.45 1.08
C ARG A 6 11.91 9.39 0.18
N ILE A 7 12.62 8.29 -0.01
CA ILE A 7 12.14 7.13 -0.75
C ILE A 7 11.75 6.03 0.24
N VAL A 8 10.56 5.46 0.08
CA VAL A 8 10.06 4.38 0.93
C VAL A 8 9.59 3.21 0.07
N THR A 9 9.77 2.01 0.59
CA THR A 9 9.26 0.77 0.01
C THR A 9 8.21 0.17 0.95
N PHE A 10 7.09 -0.31 0.40
CA PHE A 10 6.01 -0.90 1.17
C PHE A 10 5.37 -2.07 0.42
N ASN A 11 5.25 -3.22 1.08
CA ASN A 11 4.64 -4.41 0.51
C ASN A 11 3.12 -4.41 0.73
N LEU A 12 2.34 -4.72 -0.31
CA LEU A 12 0.89 -4.73 -0.27
C LEU A 12 0.27 -6.13 -0.10
N GLU A 13 1.01 -7.15 0.34
CA GLU A 13 0.51 -8.52 0.60
C GLU A 13 -0.77 -8.54 1.47
N ASN A 14 -0.89 -7.59 2.41
CA ASN A 14 -2.12 -7.44 3.21
C ASN A 14 -3.36 -7.01 2.41
N LEU A 15 -3.21 -6.61 1.15
CA LEU A 15 -4.29 -6.23 0.24
C LEU A 15 -4.64 -7.34 -0.78
N ASP A 16 -4.04 -8.52 -0.66
CA ASP A 16 -4.46 -9.70 -1.43
C ASP A 16 -5.92 -10.03 -1.14
N ASP A 17 -6.79 -9.99 -2.17
CA ASP A 17 -8.21 -10.30 -2.01
C ASP A 17 -8.59 -11.63 -2.66
N LYS A 18 -9.52 -12.34 -2.02
CA LYS A 18 -10.12 -13.57 -2.52
C LYS A 18 -11.64 -13.49 -2.36
N PRO A 19 -12.43 -14.03 -3.31
CA PRO A 19 -13.88 -14.04 -3.18
C PRO A 19 -14.34 -14.64 -1.85
N GLY A 20 -15.21 -13.93 -1.14
CA GLY A 20 -15.77 -14.37 0.13
C GLY A 20 -14.85 -14.23 1.36
N GLN A 21 -13.65 -13.65 1.23
CA GLN A 21 -12.83 -13.34 2.40
C GLN A 21 -13.32 -12.09 3.15
N SER A 22 -13.28 -12.18 4.48
CA SER A 22 -13.43 -11.05 5.40
C SER A 22 -12.15 -10.93 6.24
N PRO A 23 -11.67 -9.72 6.55
CA PRO A 23 -12.20 -8.41 6.13
C PRO A 23 -12.05 -8.17 4.63
N THR A 24 -12.93 -7.34 4.05
CA THR A 24 -12.92 -7.05 2.61
C THR A 24 -11.64 -6.29 2.23
N LEU A 25 -11.31 -6.23 0.93
CA LEU A 25 -10.25 -5.34 0.45
C LEU A 25 -10.45 -3.88 0.89
N ALA A 26 -11.69 -3.38 0.86
CA ALA A 26 -11.99 -2.01 1.28
C ALA A 26 -11.68 -1.78 2.77
N ASP A 27 -12.03 -2.75 3.63
CA ASP A 27 -11.73 -2.68 5.06
C ASP A 27 -10.21 -2.69 5.33
N ARG A 28 -9.46 -3.53 4.62
CA ARG A 28 -8.01 -3.61 4.74
C ARG A 28 -7.34 -2.32 4.25
N ILE A 29 -7.82 -1.73 3.14
CA ILE A 29 -7.37 -0.41 2.68
C ILE A 29 -7.63 0.66 3.74
N ALA A 30 -8.80 0.66 4.39
CA ALA A 30 -9.15 1.64 5.41
C ALA A 30 -8.18 1.59 6.60
N VAL A 31 -7.76 0.38 7.01
CA VAL A 31 -6.76 0.18 8.07
C VAL A 31 -5.35 0.56 7.62
N MET A 32 -4.98 0.25 6.38
CA MET A 32 -3.62 0.44 5.89
C MET A 32 -3.31 1.88 5.46
N ARG A 33 -4.30 2.60 4.93
CA ARG A 33 -4.11 3.96 4.41
C ARG A 33 -3.47 4.93 5.41
N PRO A 34 -3.88 4.99 6.69
CA PRO A 34 -3.22 5.84 7.67
C PRO A 34 -1.73 5.51 7.87
N GLN A 35 -1.30 4.26 7.70
CA GLN A 35 0.12 3.89 7.80
C GLN A 35 0.92 4.45 6.63
N LEU A 36 0.42 4.31 5.40
CA LEU A 36 1.04 4.85 4.19
C LEU A 36 1.18 6.39 4.25
N LEU A 37 0.15 7.08 4.71
CA LEU A 37 0.16 8.54 4.86
C LEU A 37 1.20 9.05 5.87
N ARG A 38 1.49 8.26 6.91
CA ARG A 38 2.49 8.62 7.94
C ARG A 38 3.93 8.50 7.44
N LEU A 39 4.17 7.78 6.33
CA LEU A 39 5.51 7.62 5.76
C LEU A 39 6.08 8.96 5.25
N ARG A 40 5.22 9.90 4.84
CA ARG A 40 5.62 11.21 4.31
C ARG A 40 6.73 11.08 3.26
N ALA A 41 6.60 10.08 2.39
CA ALA A 41 7.56 9.78 1.34
C ALA A 41 7.33 10.70 0.14
N ASP A 42 8.41 11.15 -0.48
CA ASP A 42 8.37 11.85 -1.76
C ASP A 42 8.16 10.85 -2.91
N VAL A 43 8.73 9.64 -2.75
CA VAL A 43 8.52 8.49 -3.65
C VAL A 43 8.20 7.26 -2.80
N LEU A 44 7.07 6.63 -3.08
CA LEU A 44 6.65 5.38 -2.44
C LEU A 44 6.58 4.28 -3.49
N CYS A 45 7.41 3.25 -3.32
CA CYS A 45 7.45 2.08 -4.17
C CYS A 45 6.65 0.94 -3.53
N PHE A 46 5.62 0.45 -4.22
CA PHE A 46 4.85 -0.71 -3.76
C PHE A 46 5.41 -2.04 -4.28
N GLN A 47 5.30 -3.08 -3.48
CA GLN A 47 5.59 -4.48 -3.86
C GLN A 47 4.28 -5.26 -3.81
N GLU A 48 4.20 -6.34 -4.58
CA GLU A 48 3.03 -7.24 -4.59
C GLU A 48 1.73 -6.49 -4.93
N VAL A 49 1.83 -5.58 -5.90
CA VAL A 49 0.65 -4.95 -6.48
C VAL A 49 -0.05 -6.00 -7.33
N ASN A 50 -1.08 -6.64 -6.78
CA ASN A 50 -1.87 -7.60 -7.54
C ASN A 50 -2.52 -6.93 -8.76
N GLY A 51 -2.17 -7.42 -9.95
CA GLY A 51 -2.97 -7.19 -11.14
C GLY A 51 -4.22 -8.04 -11.03
N GLN A 52 -5.38 -7.42 -10.83
CA GLN A 52 -6.65 -8.14 -10.98
C GLN A 52 -6.86 -8.37 -12.49
N GLU A 53 -6.73 -9.61 -12.95
CA GLU A 53 -7.19 -9.97 -14.30
C GLU A 53 -8.72 -9.94 -14.30
N GLN A 54 -9.31 -9.25 -15.27
CA GLN A 54 -10.77 -9.24 -15.51
C GLN A 54 -11.24 -10.55 -16.13
#